data_AF-A0A9P7DBG2-F1
#
_entry.id   AF-A0A9P7DBG2-F1
#
_cell.length_a   1.000
_cell.length_b   1.000
_cell.length_c   1.000
_cell.angle_alpha   90.00
_cell.angle_beta   90.00
_cell.angle_gamma   90.00
#
_symmetry.space_group_name_H-M   'P 1'
#
loop_
_entity.id
_entity.type
_entity.pdbx_description
1 polymer ?
#
loop_
_entity_poly.entity_id
_entity_poly.type
_entity_poly.pdbx_seq_one_letter_code
_entity_poly.pdbx_strand_id
1 'polypeptide(L)'
;GRIKAILSANSDATSTVESVAFDIDFKTKVTRLEFEDACKDLHSRFARPIYDAFANAELSLANISSVILTGGNSRTPMVQTAVKAAFTCFIGDRIALNVNADESAVLGAALYGASLSRQFKTKDIRVTDVLMHDIQASYLASNPGTRTIHTTVLPAGSRHGARKTLTFKRKEDFSVILNYPNEVMSGFPREILEAKIVGIPEAIDNLTEHGAVDPVIKATVVLSESGFVSVGDAIACGEIKDDSITGKLKGLFGGGGDQVPLETGVDEGAPKDEKMEKDKKDKAKKPLGKDQNTIPLEIEIVYNSQGPLSLVAKRTARERLRALDNMEMSRQLREEAHNTLEGYLYKLRDLLDDDPETPFMKCSQSSERQMLSNELSETIAWLHDEGDTADTVQLWEKRSVLETLEKPMVHRYKEIESFPQALNNSQKWNWSTRLFLTQARENITADAIAGVPS
;
A
#
# COMPACT_ATOMS: atom_id res chain seq x y z
N GLY A 1 -27.83 1.68 -5.08
CA GLY A 1 -26.96 0.95 -4.13
C GLY A 1 -27.74 0.26 -3.03
N ARG A 2 -28.38 1.04 -2.14
CA ARG A 2 -29.09 0.54 -0.95
C ARG A 2 -30.16 -0.53 -1.24
N ILE A 3 -31.08 -0.26 -2.18
CA ILE A 3 -32.14 -1.22 -2.55
C ILE A 3 -31.55 -2.56 -3.02
N LYS A 4 -30.57 -2.53 -3.93
CA LYS A 4 -29.84 -3.74 -4.37
C LYS A 4 -29.29 -4.54 -3.18
N ALA A 5 -28.66 -3.88 -2.22
CA ALA A 5 -28.10 -4.56 -1.05
C ALA A 5 -29.19 -5.20 -0.17
N ILE A 6 -30.33 -4.54 0.03
CA ILE A 6 -31.48 -5.09 0.75
C ILE A 6 -32.04 -6.30 -0.01
N LEU A 7 -32.17 -6.22 -1.33
CA LEU A 7 -32.65 -7.31 -2.19
C LEU A 7 -31.72 -8.52 -2.22
N SER A 8 -30.43 -8.35 -1.90
CA SER A 8 -29.53 -9.49 -1.72
C SER A 8 -29.90 -10.37 -0.52
N ALA A 9 -30.57 -9.81 0.50
CA ALA A 9 -31.05 -10.55 1.67
C ALA A 9 -32.56 -10.82 1.62
N ASN A 10 -33.35 -9.87 1.12
CA ASN A 10 -34.82 -9.89 1.16
C ASN A 10 -35.42 -10.07 -0.24
N SER A 11 -36.64 -10.59 -0.33
CA SER A 11 -37.36 -10.75 -1.60
C SER A 11 -37.89 -9.45 -2.17
N ASP A 12 -38.03 -8.41 -1.34
CA ASP A 12 -38.45 -7.08 -1.76
C ASP A 12 -37.84 -5.98 -0.88
N ALA A 13 -37.95 -4.73 -1.34
CA ALA A 13 -37.51 -3.55 -0.64
C ALA A 13 -38.36 -2.34 -1.06
N THR A 14 -38.58 -1.40 -0.15
CA THR A 14 -39.23 -0.12 -0.47
C THR A 14 -38.16 0.97 -0.58
N SER A 15 -38.20 1.73 -1.67
CA SER A 15 -37.40 2.93 -1.88
C SER A 15 -38.26 4.15 -1.63
N THR A 16 -37.83 4.99 -0.70
CA THR A 16 -38.39 6.32 -0.46
C THR A 16 -37.29 7.35 -0.65
N VAL A 17 -37.57 8.36 -1.44
CA VAL A 17 -36.73 9.55 -1.60
C VAL A 17 -37.65 10.74 -1.49
N GLU A 18 -37.43 11.56 -0.47
CA GLU A 18 -38.22 12.76 -0.21
C GLU A 18 -37.80 13.88 -1.17
N SER A 19 -38.77 14.71 -1.58
CA SER A 19 -38.55 15.93 -2.38
C SER A 19 -37.63 15.71 -3.59
N VAL A 20 -37.88 14.66 -4.38
CA VAL A 20 -37.07 14.33 -5.56
C VAL A 20 -37.10 15.46 -6.59
N ALA A 21 -38.27 16.04 -6.80
CA ALA A 21 -38.44 17.20 -7.66
C ALA A 21 -39.73 17.94 -7.28
N PHE A 22 -39.69 19.28 -7.24
CA PHE A 22 -40.87 20.12 -7.00
C PHE A 22 -41.63 19.75 -5.72
N ASP A 23 -40.90 19.43 -4.64
CA ASP A 23 -41.45 18.96 -3.36
C ASP A 23 -42.31 17.69 -3.48
N ILE A 24 -42.07 16.87 -4.52
CA ILE A 24 -42.73 15.59 -4.73
C ILE A 24 -41.86 14.46 -4.18
N ASP A 25 -42.41 13.69 -3.26
CA ASP A 25 -41.80 12.49 -2.73
C ASP A 25 -41.95 11.31 -3.70
N PHE A 26 -40.87 10.56 -3.90
CA PHE A 26 -40.88 9.31 -4.64
C PHE A 26 -40.94 8.12 -3.69
N LYS A 27 -41.92 7.24 -3.88
CA LYS A 27 -42.05 5.99 -3.14
C LYS A 27 -42.38 4.85 -4.09
N THR A 28 -41.55 3.81 -4.08
CA THR A 28 -41.82 2.60 -4.85
C THR A 28 -41.40 1.36 -4.09
N LYS A 29 -42.09 0.25 -4.33
CA LYS A 29 -41.64 -1.09 -3.94
C LYS A 29 -40.90 -1.70 -5.13
N VAL A 30 -39.79 -2.38 -4.85
CA VAL A 30 -39.02 -3.14 -5.84
C VAL A 30 -38.86 -4.54 -5.28
N THR A 31 -39.21 -5.54 -6.08
CA THR A 31 -38.98 -6.95 -5.76
C THR A 31 -37.65 -7.42 -6.34
N ARG A 32 -37.09 -8.50 -5.77
CA ARG A 32 -35.88 -9.13 -6.29
C ARG A 32 -36.10 -9.62 -7.72
N LEU A 33 -37.27 -10.18 -8.02
CA LEU A 33 -37.59 -10.69 -9.35
C LEU A 33 -37.61 -9.57 -10.40
N GLU A 34 -38.21 -8.42 -10.10
CA GLU A 34 -38.19 -7.26 -11.01
C GLU A 34 -36.77 -6.75 -11.24
N PHE A 35 -35.94 -6.72 -10.19
CA PHE A 35 -34.54 -6.33 -10.31
C PHE A 35 -33.74 -7.31 -11.18
N GLU A 36 -33.94 -8.62 -11.00
CA GLU A 36 -33.26 -9.65 -11.77
C GLU A 36 -33.73 -9.65 -13.24
N ASP A 37 -35.03 -9.48 -13.51
CA ASP A 37 -35.53 -9.36 -14.89
C ASP A 37 -34.99 -8.10 -15.59
N ALA A 38 -34.87 -6.99 -14.87
CA ALA A 38 -34.28 -5.76 -15.39
C ALA A 38 -32.78 -5.89 -15.72
N CYS A 39 -32.10 -6.91 -15.19
CA CYS A 39 -30.67 -7.20 -15.41
C CYS A 39 -30.43 -8.47 -16.24
N LYS A 40 -31.47 -9.05 -16.85
CA LYS A 40 -31.38 -10.34 -17.55
C LYS A 40 -30.40 -10.35 -18.73
N ASP A 41 -30.20 -9.20 -19.36
CA ASP A 41 -29.23 -8.99 -20.44
C ASP A 41 -27.79 -9.27 -19.99
N LEU A 42 -27.51 -9.11 -18.69
CA LEU A 42 -26.19 -9.34 -18.11
C LEU A 42 -25.95 -10.79 -17.69
N HIS A 43 -27.00 -11.62 -17.57
CA HIS A 43 -26.89 -12.98 -17.01
C HIS A 43 -25.88 -13.85 -17.74
N SER A 44 -25.87 -13.80 -19.08
CA SER A 44 -24.93 -14.56 -19.90
C SER A 44 -23.47 -14.16 -19.70
N ARG A 45 -23.23 -12.95 -19.19
CA ARG A 45 -21.90 -12.38 -18.96
C ARG A 45 -21.33 -12.74 -17.60
N PHE A 46 -22.13 -13.15 -16.63
CA PHE A 46 -21.66 -13.42 -15.26
C PHE A 46 -20.68 -14.60 -15.19
N ALA A 47 -20.95 -15.66 -15.95
CA ALA A 47 -20.12 -16.86 -15.98
C ALA A 47 -19.01 -16.81 -17.04
N ARG A 48 -19.09 -15.89 -18.02
CA ARG A 48 -18.15 -15.86 -19.16
C ARG A 48 -16.67 -15.75 -18.74
N PRO A 49 -16.28 -14.86 -17.80
CA PRO A 49 -14.89 -14.75 -17.37
C PRO A 49 -14.32 -16.03 -16.76
N ILE A 50 -15.17 -16.86 -16.15
CA ILE A 50 -14.76 -18.15 -15.58
C ILE A 50 -14.32 -19.09 -16.70
N TYR A 51 -15.14 -19.21 -17.75
CA TYR A 51 -14.81 -20.06 -18.90
C TYR A 51 -13.57 -19.58 -19.65
N ASP A 52 -13.45 -18.26 -19.85
CA ASP A 52 -12.28 -17.68 -20.51
C ASP A 52 -11.01 -17.92 -19.68
N ALA A 53 -11.08 -17.83 -18.35
CA ALA A 53 -9.95 -18.13 -17.47
C ALA A 53 -9.49 -19.61 -17.56
N PHE A 54 -10.42 -20.56 -17.63
CA PHE A 54 -10.08 -21.98 -17.82
C PHE A 54 -9.45 -22.24 -19.18
N ALA A 55 -10.02 -21.66 -20.24
CA ALA A 55 -9.48 -21.78 -21.59
C ALA A 55 -8.04 -21.24 -21.66
N ASN A 56 -7.79 -20.08 -21.05
CA ASN A 56 -6.47 -19.46 -21.03
C ASN A 56 -5.45 -20.21 -20.14
N ALA A 57 -5.91 -20.83 -19.05
CA ALA A 57 -5.06 -21.61 -18.16
C ALA A 57 -4.79 -23.03 -18.68
N GLU A 58 -5.48 -23.47 -19.74
CA GLU A 58 -5.48 -24.86 -20.22
C GLU A 58 -5.82 -25.87 -19.11
N LEU A 59 -6.65 -25.42 -18.15
CA LEU A 59 -7.07 -26.23 -17.00
C LEU A 59 -8.52 -26.69 -17.15
N SER A 60 -8.79 -27.87 -16.62
CA SER A 60 -10.16 -28.36 -16.48
C SER A 60 -10.73 -28.04 -15.11
N LEU A 61 -12.05 -28.09 -14.99
CA LEU A 61 -12.77 -27.92 -13.73
C LEU A 61 -12.35 -28.94 -12.65
N ALA A 62 -11.87 -30.12 -13.06
CA ALA A 62 -11.37 -31.15 -12.14
C ALA A 62 -10.09 -30.72 -11.39
N ASN A 63 -9.34 -29.76 -11.95
CA ASN A 63 -8.10 -29.27 -11.35
C ASN A 63 -8.32 -28.23 -10.22
N ILE A 64 -9.57 -27.86 -9.93
CA ILE A 64 -9.90 -26.79 -8.96
C ILE A 64 -10.30 -27.35 -7.60
N SER A 65 -9.53 -27.02 -6.57
CA SER A 65 -9.78 -27.47 -5.20
C SER A 65 -10.75 -26.59 -4.42
N SER A 66 -10.75 -25.28 -4.68
CA SER A 66 -11.56 -24.30 -3.94
C SER A 66 -11.82 -23.06 -4.78
N VAL A 67 -12.98 -22.43 -4.58
CA VAL A 67 -13.39 -21.20 -5.26
C VAL A 67 -13.58 -20.10 -4.21
N ILE A 68 -12.80 -19.03 -4.31
CA ILE A 68 -12.92 -17.86 -3.43
C ILE A 68 -13.66 -16.76 -4.19
N LEU A 69 -14.82 -16.35 -3.67
CA LEU A 69 -15.55 -15.22 -4.21
C LEU A 69 -15.06 -13.91 -3.57
N THR A 70 -14.79 -12.90 -4.39
CA THR A 70 -14.31 -11.59 -3.93
C THR A 70 -15.24 -10.48 -4.44
N GLY A 71 -15.28 -9.35 -3.72
CA GLY A 71 -16.05 -8.16 -4.06
C GLY A 71 -17.54 -8.25 -3.71
N GLY A 72 -18.12 -7.15 -3.23
CA GLY A 72 -19.49 -7.12 -2.71
C GLY A 72 -20.60 -7.54 -3.69
N ASN A 73 -20.39 -7.43 -5.00
CA ASN A 73 -21.37 -7.88 -6.00
C ASN A 73 -21.52 -9.41 -6.06
N SER A 74 -20.52 -10.17 -5.60
CA SER A 74 -20.59 -11.63 -5.49
C SER A 74 -21.64 -12.12 -4.49
N ARG A 75 -22.19 -11.23 -3.64
CA ARG A 75 -23.29 -11.51 -2.71
C ARG A 75 -24.68 -11.44 -3.36
N THR A 76 -24.76 -10.96 -4.59
CA THR A 76 -26.05 -10.81 -5.28
C THR A 76 -26.61 -12.18 -5.66
N PRO A 77 -27.84 -12.55 -5.27
CA PRO A 77 -28.39 -13.89 -5.53
C PRO A 77 -28.32 -14.33 -6.99
N MET A 78 -28.72 -13.51 -7.97
CA MET A 78 -28.60 -13.87 -9.39
C MET A 78 -27.16 -14.17 -9.83
N VAL A 79 -26.17 -13.45 -9.29
CA VAL A 79 -24.75 -13.68 -9.59
C VAL A 79 -24.29 -14.99 -8.95
N GLN A 80 -24.63 -15.22 -7.68
CA GLN A 80 -24.34 -16.48 -7.01
C GLN A 80 -24.99 -17.66 -7.72
N THR A 81 -26.23 -17.52 -8.19
CA THR A 81 -26.94 -18.56 -8.93
C THR A 81 -26.27 -18.83 -10.27
N ALA A 82 -25.89 -17.80 -11.03
CA ALA A 82 -25.19 -17.97 -12.30
C ALA A 82 -23.80 -18.61 -12.12
N VAL A 83 -23.04 -18.14 -11.13
CA VAL A 83 -21.71 -18.68 -10.80
C VAL A 83 -21.83 -20.11 -10.28
N LYS A 84 -22.78 -20.37 -9.37
CA LYS A 84 -23.10 -21.73 -8.91
C LYS A 84 -23.46 -22.57 -10.12
N ALA A 85 -24.43 -22.22 -10.95
CA ALA A 85 -24.82 -23.01 -12.11
C ALA A 85 -23.64 -23.34 -13.05
N ALA A 86 -22.76 -22.36 -13.31
CA ALA A 86 -21.55 -22.58 -14.10
C ALA A 86 -20.61 -23.63 -13.47
N PHE A 87 -20.59 -23.73 -12.14
CA PHE A 87 -19.77 -24.67 -11.38
C PHE A 87 -20.51 -25.95 -10.95
N THR A 88 -21.78 -25.95 -10.52
CA THR A 88 -22.54 -27.11 -10.00
C THR A 88 -22.87 -28.13 -11.05
N CYS A 89 -22.87 -27.78 -12.34
CA CYS A 89 -22.82 -28.79 -13.40
C CYS A 89 -21.57 -29.70 -13.29
N PHE A 90 -20.55 -29.32 -12.51
CA PHE A 90 -19.24 -30.00 -12.50
C PHE A 90 -18.49 -30.09 -11.14
N ILE A 91 -18.79 -29.30 -10.09
CA ILE A 91 -17.84 -29.02 -8.97
C ILE A 91 -18.38 -29.25 -7.54
N GLY A 92 -19.69 -29.42 -7.31
CA GLY A 92 -20.22 -29.54 -5.94
C GLY A 92 -20.02 -28.28 -5.08
N ASP A 93 -19.97 -28.42 -3.74
CA ASP A 93 -19.86 -27.31 -2.78
C ASP A 93 -18.40 -26.97 -2.43
N ARG A 94 -17.65 -26.40 -3.40
CA ARG A 94 -16.24 -25.97 -3.20
C ARG A 94 -16.06 -24.46 -3.04
N ILE A 95 -17.15 -23.72 -2.86
CA ILE A 95 -17.08 -22.28 -2.58
C ILE A 95 -16.55 -22.09 -1.16
N ALA A 96 -15.42 -21.42 -1.03
CA ALA A 96 -14.79 -21.13 0.24
C ALA A 96 -15.57 -20.04 0.97
N LEU A 97 -16.07 -20.36 2.18
CA LEU A 97 -16.77 -19.40 3.05
C LEU A 97 -15.87 -18.82 4.14
N ASN A 98 -14.60 -19.24 4.20
CA ASN A 98 -13.63 -18.86 5.23
C ASN A 98 -12.76 -17.65 4.86
N VAL A 99 -13.05 -16.97 3.74
CA VAL A 99 -12.33 -15.79 3.28
C VAL A 99 -13.29 -14.61 3.19
N ASN A 100 -12.92 -13.48 3.77
CA ASN A 100 -13.73 -12.26 3.67
C ASN A 100 -13.63 -11.69 2.25
N ALA A 101 -14.76 -11.66 1.54
CA ALA A 101 -14.86 -11.19 0.16
C ALA A 101 -14.53 -9.69 -0.02
N ASP A 102 -14.68 -8.86 1.03
CA ASP A 102 -14.46 -7.41 0.93
C ASP A 102 -13.02 -7.01 1.26
N GLU A 103 -12.39 -7.71 2.22
CA GLU A 103 -11.10 -7.30 2.79
C GLU A 103 -9.91 -8.08 2.24
N SER A 104 -10.13 -9.28 1.70
CA SER A 104 -9.05 -10.19 1.26
C SER A 104 -8.07 -9.55 0.27
N ALA A 105 -8.56 -8.75 -0.68
CA ALA A 105 -7.71 -8.05 -1.65
C ALA A 105 -6.79 -7.01 -0.97
N VAL A 106 -7.33 -6.23 -0.02
CA VAL A 106 -6.57 -5.18 0.68
C VAL A 106 -5.57 -5.79 1.67
N LEU A 107 -5.97 -6.84 2.39
CA LEU A 107 -5.09 -7.57 3.29
C LEU A 107 -3.93 -8.25 2.54
N GLY A 108 -4.22 -8.84 1.37
CA GLY A 108 -3.19 -9.39 0.48
C GLY A 108 -2.21 -8.33 0.00
N ALA A 109 -2.73 -7.16 -0.43
CA ALA A 109 -1.89 -6.03 -0.86
C ALA A 109 -1.02 -5.48 0.29
N ALA A 110 -1.57 -5.37 1.50
CA ALA A 110 -0.82 -4.93 2.67
C ALA A 110 0.29 -5.92 3.05
N LEU A 111 0.01 -7.23 2.99
CA LEU A 111 1.00 -8.28 3.25
C LEU A 111 2.12 -8.29 2.20
N TYR A 112 1.77 -8.10 0.93
CA TYR A 112 2.75 -7.95 -0.14
C TYR A 112 3.58 -6.66 0.02
N GLY A 113 2.96 -5.53 0.39
CA GLY A 113 3.70 -4.30 0.70
C GLY A 113 4.66 -4.47 1.87
N ALA A 114 4.27 -5.21 2.90
CA ALA A 114 5.12 -5.53 4.03
C ALA A 114 6.32 -6.41 3.62
N SER A 115 6.16 -7.36 2.69
CA SER A 115 7.26 -8.20 2.20
C SER A 115 8.28 -7.43 1.35
N LEU A 116 7.88 -6.32 0.73
CA LEU A 116 8.79 -5.41 0.03
C LEU A 116 9.62 -4.54 0.98
N SER A 117 9.17 -4.36 2.24
CA SER A 117 9.87 -3.56 3.23
C SER A 117 10.96 -4.36 3.93
N ARG A 118 12.16 -3.77 4.05
CA ARG A 118 13.26 -4.35 4.82
C ARG A 118 13.07 -4.26 6.33
N GLN A 119 12.07 -3.50 6.79
CA GLN A 119 11.82 -3.26 8.22
C GLN A 119 10.99 -4.39 8.85
N PHE A 120 10.23 -5.13 8.05
CA PHE A 120 9.37 -6.21 8.51
C PHE A 120 9.92 -7.55 8.05
N LYS A 121 9.83 -8.57 8.92
CA LYS A 121 10.12 -9.96 8.56
C LYS A 121 8.80 -10.71 8.42
N THR A 122 8.35 -10.91 7.19
CA THR A 122 7.17 -11.72 6.87
C THR A 122 7.59 -13.14 6.51
N LYS A 123 6.61 -14.06 6.43
CA LYS A 123 6.83 -15.33 5.73
C LYS A 123 7.17 -15.03 4.26
N ASP A 124 8.01 -15.86 3.66
CA ASP A 124 8.34 -15.74 2.24
C ASP A 124 7.10 -16.09 1.41
N ILE A 125 6.53 -15.09 0.74
CA ILE A 125 5.38 -15.23 -0.15
C ILE A 125 5.82 -14.72 -1.51
N ARG A 126 5.95 -15.65 -2.46
CA ARG A 126 6.30 -15.35 -3.85
C ARG A 126 5.03 -15.39 -4.68
N VAL A 127 4.67 -14.24 -5.23
CA VAL A 127 3.55 -14.09 -6.17
C VAL A 127 4.15 -13.94 -7.56
N THR A 128 3.64 -14.70 -8.51
CA THR A 128 4.01 -14.57 -9.92
C THR A 128 2.75 -14.49 -10.74
N ASP A 129 2.62 -13.42 -11.49
CA ASP A 129 1.51 -13.19 -12.40
C ASP A 129 1.97 -13.43 -13.86
N VAL A 130 1.07 -13.37 -14.82
CA VAL A 130 1.35 -13.64 -16.25
C VAL A 130 0.86 -12.51 -17.15
N LEU A 131 1.51 -12.37 -18.30
CA LEU A 131 1.13 -11.44 -19.34
C LEU A 131 -0.05 -11.99 -20.16
N MET A 132 -1.06 -11.17 -20.42
CA MET A 132 -2.28 -11.63 -21.10
C MET A 132 -2.20 -11.61 -22.63
N HIS A 133 -1.35 -10.74 -23.19
CA HIS A 133 -1.25 -10.53 -24.63
C HIS A 133 0.21 -10.62 -25.09
N ASP A 134 0.41 -11.14 -26.30
CA ASP A 134 1.71 -11.17 -26.95
C ASP A 134 2.29 -9.75 -27.09
N ILE A 135 3.59 -9.65 -26.85
CA ILE A 135 4.37 -8.44 -27.13
C ILE A 135 5.35 -8.77 -28.22
N GLN A 136 5.30 -7.93 -29.26
CA GLN A 136 6.15 -8.01 -30.42
C GLN A 136 7.13 -6.85 -30.42
N ALA A 137 8.37 -7.13 -30.83
CA ALA A 137 9.35 -6.13 -31.20
C ALA A 137 9.39 -5.99 -32.72
N SER A 138 9.22 -4.77 -33.20
CA SER A 138 9.23 -4.39 -34.61
C SER A 138 10.42 -3.47 -34.90
N TYR A 139 11.25 -3.83 -35.87
CA TYR A 139 12.46 -3.09 -36.22
C TYR A 139 12.81 -3.29 -37.69
N LEU A 140 13.51 -2.34 -38.31
CA LEU A 140 13.94 -2.47 -39.70
C LEU A 140 15.00 -3.57 -39.86
N ALA A 141 15.01 -4.25 -41.00
CA ALA A 141 16.08 -5.20 -41.35
C ALA A 141 17.42 -4.48 -41.55
N SER A 142 18.55 -5.17 -41.37
CA SER A 142 19.86 -4.58 -41.69
C SER A 142 20.17 -4.59 -43.19
N ASN A 143 19.66 -5.57 -43.95
CA ASN A 143 19.86 -5.69 -45.41
C ASN A 143 18.77 -6.58 -46.04
N PRO A 144 17.99 -6.12 -47.04
CA PRO A 144 17.79 -4.74 -47.46
C PRO A 144 16.92 -3.98 -46.43
N GLY A 145 17.36 -2.80 -45.99
CA GLY A 145 16.78 -2.03 -44.88
C GLY A 145 15.35 -1.49 -45.07
N THR A 146 14.61 -2.00 -46.06
CA THR A 146 13.24 -1.62 -46.39
C THR A 146 12.19 -2.53 -45.75
N ARG A 147 12.58 -3.69 -45.23
CA ARG A 147 11.64 -4.65 -44.62
C ARG A 147 11.61 -4.47 -43.09
N THR A 148 10.42 -4.34 -42.53
CA THR A 148 10.21 -4.45 -41.08
C THR A 148 10.21 -5.92 -40.66
N ILE A 149 11.04 -6.24 -39.66
CA ILE A 149 11.07 -7.53 -38.99
C ILE A 149 10.21 -7.43 -37.74
N HIS A 150 9.36 -8.44 -37.56
CA HIS A 150 8.48 -8.57 -36.42
C HIS A 150 8.89 -9.82 -35.64
N THR A 151 9.18 -9.69 -34.35
CA THR A 151 9.59 -10.79 -33.50
C THR A 151 8.78 -10.78 -32.20
N THR A 152 8.00 -11.83 -31.93
CA THR A 152 7.36 -11.99 -30.62
C THR A 152 8.41 -12.19 -29.55
N VAL A 153 8.51 -11.24 -28.61
CA VAL A 153 9.53 -11.22 -27.56
C VAL A 153 9.01 -11.77 -26.23
N LEU A 154 7.74 -11.51 -25.93
CA LEU A 154 7.07 -12.00 -24.73
C LEU A 154 5.71 -12.54 -25.17
N PRO A 155 5.55 -13.87 -25.35
CA PRO A 155 4.23 -14.44 -25.64
C PRO A 155 3.28 -14.29 -24.46
N ALA A 156 1.97 -14.33 -24.72
CA ALA A 156 0.95 -14.47 -23.68
C ALA A 156 1.27 -15.68 -22.79
N GLY A 157 1.01 -15.54 -21.49
CA GLY A 157 1.44 -16.47 -20.45
C GLY A 157 2.87 -16.23 -19.92
N SER A 158 3.65 -15.31 -20.52
CA SER A 158 4.96 -14.93 -19.98
C SER A 158 4.84 -14.46 -18.53
N ARG A 159 5.64 -15.04 -17.63
CA ARG A 159 5.64 -14.68 -16.21
C ARG A 159 6.21 -13.28 -16.00
N HIS A 160 5.65 -12.55 -15.04
CA HIS A 160 6.23 -11.30 -14.58
C HIS A 160 7.69 -11.51 -14.14
N GLY A 161 8.55 -10.52 -14.41
CA GLY A 161 10.00 -10.65 -14.27
C GLY A 161 10.72 -11.27 -15.48
N ALA A 162 10.00 -11.77 -16.50
CA ALA A 162 10.60 -12.34 -17.69
C ALA A 162 11.45 -11.32 -18.46
N ARG A 163 12.55 -11.81 -19.05
CA ARG A 163 13.49 -11.03 -19.86
C ARG A 163 13.73 -11.73 -21.19
N LYS A 164 13.78 -10.98 -22.28
CA LYS A 164 14.13 -11.48 -23.61
C LYS A 164 15.16 -10.56 -24.26
N THR A 165 16.34 -11.10 -24.55
CA THR A 165 17.39 -10.38 -25.25
C THR A 165 17.32 -10.63 -26.76
N LEU A 166 17.20 -9.56 -27.53
CA LEU A 166 17.33 -9.56 -28.98
C LEU A 166 18.77 -9.22 -29.36
N THR A 167 19.31 -9.89 -30.40
CA THR A 167 20.67 -9.64 -30.89
C THR A 167 20.60 -9.11 -32.33
N PHE A 168 21.27 -8.00 -32.58
CA PHE A 168 21.26 -7.28 -33.84
C PHE A 168 22.69 -7.14 -34.37
N LYS A 169 22.89 -7.49 -35.64
CA LYS A 169 24.12 -7.19 -36.38
C LYS A 169 23.93 -5.87 -37.10
N ARG A 170 24.17 -4.76 -36.40
CA ARG A 170 23.97 -3.39 -36.90
C ARG A 170 25.14 -2.50 -36.50
N LYS A 171 25.50 -1.58 -37.39
CA LYS A 171 26.57 -0.59 -37.21
C LYS A 171 26.06 0.83 -36.98
N GLU A 172 24.77 1.05 -37.20
CA GLU A 172 24.12 2.36 -37.10
C GLU A 172 23.06 2.33 -36.00
N ASP A 173 22.77 3.52 -35.47
CA ASP A 173 21.69 3.75 -34.51
C ASP A 173 20.33 3.36 -35.11
N PHE A 174 19.45 2.79 -34.28
CA PHE A 174 18.16 2.32 -34.75
C PHE A 174 17.09 2.26 -33.67
N SER A 175 15.84 2.20 -34.12
CA SER A 175 14.66 2.05 -33.25
C SER A 175 14.15 0.62 -33.20
N VAL A 176 13.71 0.21 -32.02
CA VAL A 176 12.91 -0.99 -31.76
C VAL A 176 11.57 -0.54 -31.19
N ILE A 177 10.48 -0.85 -31.88
CA ILE A 177 9.12 -0.55 -31.43
C ILE A 177 8.55 -1.78 -30.73
N LEU A 178 8.02 -1.61 -29.51
CA LEU A 178 7.25 -2.65 -28.83
C LEU A 178 5.77 -2.42 -29.09
N ASN A 179 5.07 -3.44 -29.58
CA ASN A 179 3.68 -3.35 -29.98
C ASN A 179 2.93 -4.66 -29.70
N TYR A 180 1.60 -4.56 -29.61
CA TYR A 180 0.72 -5.72 -29.72
C TYR A 180 0.64 -6.16 -31.19
N PRO A 181 0.75 -7.47 -31.50
CA PRO A 181 0.64 -7.94 -32.88
C PRO A 181 -0.80 -7.85 -33.40
N ASN A 182 -1.77 -8.02 -32.52
CA ASN A 182 -3.20 -7.95 -32.81
C ASN A 182 -3.85 -6.80 -32.03
N GLU A 183 -5.01 -6.37 -32.48
CA GLU A 183 -5.82 -5.39 -31.76
C GLU A 183 -6.36 -6.00 -30.46
N VAL A 184 -6.03 -5.37 -29.33
CA VAL A 184 -6.47 -5.83 -28.00
C VAL A 184 -7.96 -5.50 -27.79
N MET A 185 -8.35 -4.27 -28.09
CA MET A 185 -9.71 -3.76 -27.99
C MET A 185 -9.89 -2.58 -28.95
N SER A 186 -11.11 -2.38 -29.43
CA SER A 186 -11.45 -1.22 -30.26
C SER A 186 -11.00 0.09 -29.61
N GLY A 187 -10.23 0.88 -30.35
CA GLY A 187 -9.68 2.15 -29.88
C GLY A 187 -8.45 2.05 -28.97
N PHE A 188 -7.95 0.84 -28.68
CA PHE A 188 -6.73 0.66 -27.88
C PHE A 188 -5.47 0.81 -28.76
N PRO A 189 -4.45 1.59 -28.33
CA PRO A 189 -3.22 1.78 -29.10
C PRO A 189 -2.45 0.46 -29.24
N ARG A 190 -2.01 0.15 -30.47
CA ARG A 190 -1.21 -1.06 -30.73
C ARG A 190 0.26 -0.88 -30.35
N GLU A 191 0.81 0.31 -30.57
CA GLU A 191 2.18 0.64 -30.21
C GLU A 191 2.25 1.06 -28.74
N ILE A 192 3.16 0.42 -28.00
CA ILE A 192 3.36 0.66 -26.58
C ILE A 192 4.41 1.75 -26.40
N LEU A 193 5.60 1.51 -26.96
CA LEU A 193 6.75 2.41 -26.92
C LEU A 193 7.68 2.16 -28.10
N GLU A 194 8.49 3.17 -28.42
CA GLU A 194 9.64 3.10 -29.30
C GLU A 194 10.91 3.29 -28.46
N ALA A 195 11.87 2.38 -28.59
CA ALA A 195 13.18 2.46 -27.97
C ALA A 195 14.24 2.76 -29.04
N LYS A 196 14.83 3.95 -28.99
CA LYS A 196 15.93 4.35 -29.88
C LYS A 196 17.25 3.99 -29.21
N ILE A 197 18.01 3.11 -29.85
CA ILE A 197 19.32 2.68 -29.35
C ILE A 197 20.36 3.53 -30.07
N VAL A 198 21.10 4.33 -29.31
CA VAL A 198 22.02 5.35 -29.83
C VAL A 198 23.45 5.14 -29.33
N GLY A 199 24.42 5.68 -30.08
CA GLY A 199 25.86 5.54 -29.78
C GLY A 199 26.47 4.23 -30.28
N ILE A 200 25.82 3.53 -31.21
CA ILE A 200 26.27 2.25 -31.75
C ILE A 200 27.60 2.39 -32.52
N PRO A 201 27.80 3.37 -33.42
CA PRO A 201 29.03 3.50 -34.19
C PRO A 201 30.26 3.64 -33.29
N GLU A 202 30.21 4.57 -32.32
CA GLU A 202 31.30 4.82 -31.37
C GLU A 202 31.60 3.58 -30.51
N ALA A 203 30.55 2.88 -30.04
CA ALA A 203 30.73 1.66 -29.26
C ALA A 203 31.39 0.53 -30.07
N ILE A 204 31.04 0.39 -31.35
CA ILE A 204 31.64 -0.62 -32.25
C ILE A 204 33.09 -0.28 -32.55
N ASP A 205 33.41 0.99 -32.80
CA ASP A 205 34.78 1.45 -33.07
C ASP A 205 35.66 1.18 -31.85
N ASN A 206 35.21 1.57 -30.66
CA ASN A 206 35.92 1.30 -29.40
C ASN A 206 36.13 -0.21 -29.16
N LEU A 207 35.12 -1.04 -29.39
CA LEU A 207 35.27 -2.50 -29.26
C LEU A 207 36.28 -3.06 -30.26
N THR A 208 36.26 -2.55 -31.49
CA THR A 208 37.16 -2.98 -32.57
C THR A 208 38.60 -2.56 -32.28
N GLU A 209 38.82 -1.36 -31.73
CA GLU A 209 40.14 -0.91 -31.24
C GLU A 209 40.68 -1.80 -30.12
N HIS A 210 39.79 -2.32 -29.27
CA HIS A 210 40.14 -3.30 -28.24
C HIS A 210 40.32 -4.73 -28.78
N GLY A 211 40.24 -4.95 -30.10
CA GLY A 211 40.48 -6.25 -30.73
C GLY A 211 39.26 -7.16 -30.80
N ALA A 212 38.05 -6.63 -30.62
CA ALA A 212 36.83 -7.40 -30.78
C ALA A 212 36.55 -7.71 -32.25
N VAL A 213 36.13 -8.95 -32.53
CA VAL A 213 35.73 -9.40 -33.86
C VAL A 213 34.20 -9.46 -33.94
N ASP A 214 33.64 -8.94 -35.03
CA ASP A 214 32.20 -8.94 -35.34
C ASP A 214 31.28 -8.51 -34.17
N PRO A 215 31.41 -7.27 -33.67
CA PRO A 215 30.58 -6.81 -32.56
C PRO A 215 29.09 -6.83 -32.92
N VAL A 216 28.28 -7.20 -31.94
CA VAL A 216 26.81 -7.30 -32.03
C VAL A 216 26.14 -6.49 -30.94
N ILE A 217 24.95 -5.99 -31.24
CA ILE A 217 24.14 -5.21 -30.33
C ILE A 217 23.11 -6.13 -29.67
N LYS A 218 23.04 -6.12 -28.35
CA LYS A 218 22.05 -6.87 -27.59
C LYS A 218 21.13 -5.89 -26.87
N ALA A 219 19.82 -6.01 -27.08
CA ALA A 219 18.82 -5.22 -26.35
C ALA A 219 17.89 -6.15 -25.59
N THR A 220 17.69 -5.92 -24.29
CA THR A 220 16.86 -6.77 -23.43
C THR A 220 15.51 -6.13 -23.17
N VAL A 221 14.46 -6.76 -23.67
CA VAL A 221 13.08 -6.47 -23.30
C VAL A 221 12.77 -7.12 -21.96
N VAL A 222 12.17 -6.36 -21.05
CA VAL A 222 11.88 -6.77 -19.67
C VAL A 222 10.40 -6.57 -19.40
N LEU A 223 9.76 -7.62 -18.88
CA LEU A 223 8.46 -7.55 -18.21
C LEU A 223 8.71 -7.35 -16.72
N SER A 224 8.36 -6.18 -16.20
CA SER A 224 8.52 -5.88 -14.77
C SER A 224 7.62 -6.73 -13.89
N GLU A 225 7.94 -6.79 -12.59
CA GLU A 225 7.10 -7.44 -11.56
C GLU A 225 5.69 -6.82 -11.45
N SER A 226 5.48 -5.62 -11.98
CA SER A 226 4.17 -4.94 -12.02
C SER A 226 3.47 -4.99 -13.38
N GLY A 227 4.01 -5.75 -14.35
CA GLY A 227 3.35 -6.00 -15.64
C GLY A 227 3.66 -4.99 -16.73
N PHE A 228 4.53 -4.00 -16.47
CA PHE A 228 4.99 -3.05 -17.48
C PHE A 228 6.13 -3.62 -18.31
N VAL A 229 6.03 -3.47 -19.62
CA VAL A 229 7.08 -3.84 -20.57
C VAL A 229 8.00 -2.65 -20.84
N SER A 230 9.30 -2.90 -20.91
CA SER A 230 10.32 -1.89 -21.24
C SER A 230 11.50 -2.52 -21.98
N VAL A 231 12.33 -1.71 -22.62
CA VAL A 231 13.69 -2.11 -23.02
C VAL A 231 14.62 -1.69 -21.88
N GLY A 232 15.08 -2.67 -21.09
CA GLY A 232 15.76 -2.41 -19.82
C GLY A 232 17.25 -2.14 -19.95
N ASP A 233 17.91 -2.76 -20.93
CA ASP A 233 19.32 -2.52 -21.24
C ASP A 233 19.60 -2.74 -22.74
N ALA A 234 20.65 -2.08 -23.22
CA ALA A 234 21.23 -2.29 -24.54
C ALA A 234 22.75 -2.25 -24.40
N ILE A 235 23.43 -3.23 -24.97
CA ILE A 235 24.89 -3.37 -24.91
C ILE A 235 25.44 -3.70 -26.29
N ALA A 236 26.55 -3.08 -26.66
CA ALA A 236 27.42 -3.57 -27.71
C ALA A 236 28.38 -4.60 -27.11
N CYS A 237 28.54 -5.75 -27.76
CA CYS A 237 29.43 -6.80 -27.29
C CYS A 237 30.18 -7.43 -28.46
N GLY A 238 31.46 -7.75 -28.27
CA GLY A 238 32.25 -8.43 -29.29
C GLY A 238 33.20 -9.45 -28.68
N GLU A 239 33.52 -10.49 -29.42
CA GLU A 239 34.46 -11.51 -28.96
C GLU A 239 35.88 -11.00 -29.17
N ILE A 240 36.59 -10.73 -28.07
CA ILE A 240 38.02 -10.43 -28.10
C ILE A 240 38.75 -11.77 -28.00
N LYS A 241 39.52 -12.15 -29.03
CA LYS A 241 40.36 -13.36 -28.98
C LYS A 241 41.50 -13.14 -27.99
N ASP A 242 41.44 -13.84 -26.87
CA ASP A 242 42.48 -13.83 -25.85
C ASP A 242 43.56 -14.84 -26.22
N ASP A 243 44.65 -14.37 -26.84
CA ASP A 243 45.81 -15.22 -27.24
C ASP A 243 46.69 -15.65 -26.04
N SER A 244 46.28 -15.31 -24.80
CA SER A 244 46.96 -15.72 -23.57
C SER A 244 46.80 -17.22 -23.26
N ILE A 245 47.77 -17.78 -22.53
CA ILE A 245 47.81 -19.20 -22.10
C ILE A 245 46.51 -19.61 -21.37
N THR A 246 45.88 -18.66 -20.66
CA THR A 246 44.59 -18.81 -19.98
C THR A 246 43.39 -18.99 -20.92
N GLY A 247 43.38 -18.32 -22.08
CA GLY A 247 42.35 -18.50 -23.11
C GLY A 247 42.44 -19.88 -23.79
N LYS A 248 43.66 -20.38 -24.02
CA LYS A 248 43.91 -21.70 -24.60
C LYS A 248 43.48 -22.85 -23.69
N LEU A 249 43.61 -22.69 -22.36
CA LEU A 249 43.11 -23.67 -21.39
C LEU A 249 41.57 -23.74 -21.37
N LYS A 250 40.86 -22.62 -21.54
CA LYS A 250 39.39 -22.60 -21.56
C LYS A 250 38.82 -23.23 -22.83
N GLY A 251 39.51 -23.09 -23.97
CA GLY A 251 39.17 -23.74 -25.24
C GLY A 251 39.41 -25.26 -25.27
N LEU A 252 40.27 -25.79 -24.39
CA LEU A 252 40.60 -27.23 -24.31
C LEU A 252 39.61 -28.06 -23.47
N PHE A 253 38.80 -27.43 -22.61
CA PHE A 253 37.82 -28.12 -21.76
C PHE A 253 36.35 -27.92 -22.19
N GLY A 254 36.10 -27.11 -23.22
CA GLY A 254 34.75 -26.71 -23.67
C GLY A 254 34.22 -27.45 -24.90
N GLY A 255 34.63 -28.70 -25.13
CA GLY A 255 34.27 -29.47 -26.33
C GLY A 255 33.55 -30.78 -26.04
N GLY A 256 32.21 -30.75 -26.04
CA GLY A 256 31.38 -31.91 -26.40
C GLY A 256 30.52 -32.51 -25.28
N GLY A 257 29.21 -32.63 -25.56
CA GLY A 257 28.34 -33.63 -24.92
C GLY A 257 26.99 -33.12 -24.47
N ASP A 258 25.99 -33.25 -25.34
CA ASP A 258 24.57 -33.25 -25.00
C ASP A 258 24.30 -34.37 -23.97
N GLN A 259 23.74 -34.04 -22.81
CA GLN A 259 22.99 -34.97 -21.97
C GLN A 259 22.20 -34.20 -20.90
N VAL A 260 20.88 -34.20 -21.09
CA VAL A 260 19.89 -33.90 -20.05
C VAL A 260 19.91 -35.05 -19.03
N PRO A 261 19.82 -34.76 -17.72
CA PRO A 261 18.97 -35.59 -16.89
C PRO A 261 17.84 -34.79 -16.26
N LEU A 262 16.64 -35.28 -16.55
CA LEU A 262 15.42 -35.08 -15.80
C LEU A 262 15.57 -35.81 -14.46
N GLU A 263 15.38 -35.14 -13.33
CA GLU A 263 15.11 -35.84 -12.05
C GLU A 263 13.89 -35.25 -11.35
N THR A 264 12.79 -35.99 -11.52
CA THR A 264 11.71 -36.16 -10.55
C THR A 264 12.19 -37.00 -9.38
N GLY A 265 11.83 -36.64 -8.14
CA GLY A 265 11.81 -37.62 -7.04
C GLY A 265 12.00 -37.12 -5.62
N VAL A 266 10.87 -36.84 -4.94
CA VAL A 266 10.50 -37.17 -3.56
C VAL A 266 11.52 -36.98 -2.42
N ASP A 267 11.09 -36.18 -1.43
CA ASP A 267 11.70 -35.98 -0.12
C ASP A 267 10.89 -36.77 0.94
N GLU A 268 11.56 -37.61 1.73
CA GLU A 268 11.11 -38.04 3.06
C GLU A 268 12.32 -38.24 3.99
N GLY A 269 12.25 -37.63 5.19
CA GLY A 269 12.86 -38.18 6.40
C GLY A 269 14.06 -37.43 7.01
N ALA A 270 13.77 -36.52 7.94
CA ALA A 270 14.69 -36.08 9.00
C ALA A 270 14.88 -37.21 10.08
N PRO A 271 15.70 -37.10 11.17
CA PRO A 271 16.32 -35.88 11.73
C PRO A 271 17.70 -36.00 12.51
N LYS A 272 18.18 -34.83 13.03
CA LYS A 272 19.11 -34.57 14.18
C LYS A 272 20.63 -34.85 13.98
N ASP A 273 21.62 -34.08 14.46
CA ASP A 273 21.79 -33.22 15.66
C ASP A 273 22.85 -32.08 15.53
N GLU A 274 22.69 -31.12 16.45
CA GLU A 274 23.51 -30.04 17.06
C GLU A 274 24.93 -29.56 16.61
N LYS A 275 25.03 -28.20 16.61
CA LYS A 275 26.08 -27.26 17.10
C LYS A 275 27.49 -27.20 16.44
N MET A 276 27.81 -26.02 15.89
CA MET A 276 28.79 -25.08 16.48
C MET A 276 28.84 -23.74 15.71
N GLU A 277 28.76 -22.63 16.45
CA GLU A 277 29.10 -21.27 16.02
C GLU A 277 30.57 -21.14 15.63
N LYS A 278 30.84 -20.35 14.58
CA LYS A 278 32.03 -19.49 14.51
C LYS A 278 31.83 -18.34 13.52
N ASP A 279 31.91 -17.13 14.07
CA ASP A 279 32.07 -15.86 13.40
C ASP A 279 33.05 -15.89 12.21
N LYS A 280 32.66 -15.25 11.10
CA LYS A 280 33.58 -14.61 10.16
C LYS A 280 32.89 -13.56 9.28
N LYS A 281 33.10 -12.31 9.69
CA LYS A 281 33.46 -11.12 8.90
C LYS A 281 32.75 -10.88 7.57
N ASP A 282 32.05 -9.75 7.56
CA ASP A 282 31.88 -8.80 6.46
C ASP A 282 32.73 -9.09 5.22
N LYS A 283 32.08 -9.52 4.13
CA LYS A 283 32.59 -9.33 2.78
C LYS A 283 31.86 -8.15 2.15
N ALA A 284 32.57 -7.03 2.17
CA ALA A 284 32.35 -5.88 1.31
C ALA A 284 32.01 -6.33 -0.12
N LYS A 285 31.01 -5.65 -0.70
CA LYS A 285 30.70 -5.69 -2.13
C LYS A 285 31.99 -5.42 -2.93
N LYS A 286 32.43 -6.41 -3.71
CA LYS A 286 33.40 -6.17 -4.78
C LYS A 286 32.76 -5.23 -5.80
N PRO A 287 33.47 -4.18 -6.27
CA PRO A 287 33.01 -3.41 -7.41
C PRO A 287 33.00 -4.32 -8.65
N LEU A 288 31.92 -4.24 -9.44
CA LEU A 288 31.86 -4.91 -10.75
C LEU A 288 33.05 -4.44 -11.58
N GLY A 289 33.92 -5.37 -11.98
CA GLY A 289 34.90 -5.11 -13.03
C GLY A 289 34.16 -4.85 -14.34
N LYS A 290 34.53 -3.79 -15.05
CA LYS A 290 34.07 -3.56 -16.42
C LYS A 290 34.62 -4.69 -17.29
N ASP A 291 33.77 -5.58 -17.77
CA ASP A 291 34.12 -6.52 -18.84
C ASP A 291 34.51 -5.70 -20.07
N GLN A 292 35.78 -5.78 -20.48
CA GLN A 292 36.34 -5.02 -21.61
C GLN A 292 35.68 -5.36 -22.97
N ASN A 293 34.86 -6.41 -23.00
CA ASN A 293 34.20 -6.93 -24.19
C ASN A 293 32.77 -6.40 -24.37
N THR A 294 32.31 -5.52 -23.48
CA THR A 294 30.94 -4.98 -23.49
C THR A 294 30.91 -3.49 -23.22
N ILE A 295 30.16 -2.75 -24.04
CA ILE A 295 29.94 -1.32 -23.89
C ILE A 295 28.43 -1.07 -23.75
N PRO A 296 27.96 -0.45 -22.65
CA PRO A 296 26.55 -0.09 -22.52
C PRO A 296 26.19 1.02 -23.52
N LEU A 297 25.01 0.90 -24.12
CA LEU A 297 24.46 1.86 -25.06
C LEU A 297 23.39 2.71 -24.38
N GLU A 298 23.18 3.91 -24.90
CA GLU A 298 22.10 4.78 -24.47
C GLU A 298 20.79 4.38 -25.16
N ILE A 299 19.69 4.44 -24.40
CA ILE A 299 18.34 4.14 -24.90
C ILE A 299 17.45 5.35 -24.63
N GLU A 300 16.92 5.93 -25.70
CA GLU A 300 15.87 6.93 -25.60
C GLU A 300 14.49 6.25 -25.78
N ILE A 301 13.63 6.35 -24.77
CA ILE A 301 12.27 5.78 -24.82
C ILE A 301 11.27 6.86 -25.19
N VAL A 302 10.50 6.62 -26.25
CA VAL A 302 9.34 7.41 -26.65
C VAL A 302 8.09 6.56 -26.42
N TYR A 303 7.17 7.03 -25.56
CA TYR A 303 5.90 6.36 -25.35
C TYR A 303 4.89 6.83 -26.39
N ASN A 304 4.53 5.94 -27.32
CA ASN A 304 3.51 6.23 -28.35
C ASN A 304 2.08 6.06 -27.81
N SER A 305 1.95 5.40 -26.66
CA SER A 305 0.74 5.30 -25.84
C SER A 305 0.82 6.24 -24.62
N GLN A 306 -0.02 6.01 -23.60
CA GLN A 306 0.05 6.77 -22.35
C GLN A 306 1.31 6.40 -21.56
N GLY A 307 2.30 7.30 -21.60
CA GLY A 307 3.55 7.16 -20.85
C GLY A 307 3.42 7.52 -19.37
N PRO A 308 4.47 7.27 -18.57
CA PRO A 308 4.53 7.72 -17.18
C PRO A 308 4.55 9.25 -17.10
N LEU A 309 4.02 9.80 -16.01
CA LEU A 309 4.10 11.24 -15.75
C LEU A 309 5.56 11.73 -15.77
N SER A 310 5.80 12.83 -16.48
CA SER A 310 7.09 13.50 -16.49
C SER A 310 7.49 13.99 -15.09
N LEU A 311 8.78 14.24 -14.86
CA LEU A 311 9.26 14.75 -13.57
C LEU A 311 8.59 16.09 -13.20
N VAL A 312 8.36 16.96 -14.18
CA VAL A 312 7.67 18.24 -13.99
C VAL A 312 6.21 17.99 -13.61
N ALA A 313 5.49 17.15 -14.36
CA ALA A 313 4.09 16.83 -14.05
C ALA A 313 3.94 16.18 -12.66
N LYS A 314 4.85 15.27 -12.28
CA LYS A 314 4.89 14.67 -10.93
C LYS A 314 5.11 15.72 -9.85
N ARG A 315 5.98 16.72 -10.08
CA ARG A 315 6.22 17.81 -9.13
C ARG A 315 4.96 18.66 -8.95
N THR A 316 4.35 19.11 -10.04
CA THR A 316 3.10 19.89 -10.02
C THR A 316 1.96 19.13 -9.35
N ALA A 317 1.78 17.85 -9.64
CA ALA A 317 0.77 17.01 -9.00
C ALA A 317 1.01 16.90 -7.48
N ARG A 318 2.27 16.72 -7.05
CA ARG A 318 2.65 16.66 -5.63
C ARG A 318 2.43 17.98 -4.90
N GLU A 319 2.74 19.11 -5.54
CA GLU A 319 2.48 20.44 -4.99
C GLU A 319 0.97 20.67 -4.79
N ARG A 320 0.15 20.27 -5.77
CA ARG A 320 -1.31 20.33 -5.64
C ARG A 320 -1.83 19.46 -4.49
N LEU A 321 -1.34 18.24 -4.34
CA LEU A 321 -1.72 17.36 -3.23
C LEU A 321 -1.34 17.97 -1.88
N ARG A 322 -0.12 18.50 -1.73
CA ARG A 322 0.31 19.18 -0.49
C ARG A 322 -0.53 20.40 -0.16
N ALA A 323 -0.95 21.17 -1.16
CA ALA A 323 -1.83 22.30 -0.95
C ALA A 323 -3.21 21.84 -0.42
N LEU A 324 -3.77 20.76 -0.98
CA LEU A 324 -5.01 20.16 -0.50
C LEU A 324 -4.86 19.60 0.93
N ASP A 325 -3.76 18.89 1.22
CA ASP A 325 -3.48 18.37 2.55
C ASP A 325 -3.39 19.50 3.57
N ASN A 326 -2.72 20.61 3.25
CA ASN A 326 -2.65 21.78 4.14
C ASN A 326 -4.01 22.43 4.36
N MET A 327 -4.85 22.54 3.32
CA MET A 327 -6.21 23.06 3.44
C MET A 327 -7.08 22.16 4.32
N GLU A 328 -7.00 20.85 4.13
CA GLU A 328 -7.72 19.84 4.91
C GLU A 328 -7.29 19.86 6.38
N MET A 329 -5.98 19.88 6.64
CA MET A 329 -5.43 20.00 8.00
C MET A 329 -5.88 21.30 8.69
N SER A 330 -5.86 22.42 7.97
CA SER A 330 -6.31 23.71 8.52
C SER A 330 -7.81 23.68 8.84
N ARG A 331 -8.63 23.05 7.99
CA ARG A 331 -10.06 22.84 8.24
C ARG A 331 -10.28 21.99 9.49
N GLN A 332 -9.60 20.84 9.59
CA GLN A 332 -9.72 19.94 10.73
C GLN A 332 -9.32 20.62 12.04
N LEU A 333 -8.21 21.37 12.06
CA LEU A 333 -7.77 22.11 13.24
C LEU A 333 -8.78 23.19 13.66
N ARG A 334 -9.40 23.88 12.70
CA ARG A 334 -10.45 24.86 12.97
C ARG A 334 -11.72 24.20 13.53
N GLU A 335 -12.16 23.10 12.93
CA GLU A 335 -13.33 22.34 13.40
C GLU A 335 -13.08 21.76 14.81
N GLU A 336 -11.88 21.25 15.08
CA GLU A 336 -11.48 20.80 16.42
C GLU A 336 -11.49 21.96 17.42
N ALA A 337 -10.92 23.11 17.07
CA ALA A 337 -10.93 24.30 17.93
C ALA A 337 -12.36 24.78 18.22
N HIS A 338 -13.23 24.78 17.20
CA HIS A 338 -14.63 25.17 17.33
C HIS A 338 -15.39 24.22 18.27
N ASN A 339 -15.35 22.92 18.00
CA ASN A 339 -16.03 21.90 18.81
C ASN A 339 -15.50 21.91 20.25
N THR A 340 -14.20 22.14 20.44
CA THR A 340 -13.61 22.17 21.78
C THR A 340 -14.00 23.43 22.54
N LEU A 341 -14.07 24.60 21.88
CA LEU A 341 -14.60 25.82 22.48
C LEU A 341 -16.08 25.62 22.85
N GLU A 342 -16.91 25.18 21.92
CA GLU A 342 -18.34 24.95 22.13
C GLU A 342 -18.60 23.99 23.31
N GLY A 343 -17.92 22.85 23.34
CA GLY A 343 -18.00 21.90 24.45
C GLY A 343 -17.53 22.52 25.78
N TYR A 344 -16.52 23.40 25.74
CA TYR A 344 -16.04 24.11 26.93
C TYR A 344 -17.05 25.16 27.43
N LEU A 345 -17.74 25.87 26.54
CA LEU A 345 -18.81 26.82 26.90
C LEU A 345 -19.96 26.10 27.62
N TYR A 346 -20.40 24.94 27.11
CA TYR A 346 -21.42 24.13 27.78
C TYR A 346 -20.97 23.66 29.17
N LYS A 347 -19.74 23.17 29.27
CA LYS A 347 -19.16 22.77 30.56
C LYS A 347 -19.14 23.92 31.57
N LEU A 348 -18.71 25.12 31.15
CA LEU A 348 -18.63 26.29 32.03
C LEU A 348 -20.02 26.76 32.46
N ARG A 349 -21.00 26.73 31.56
CA ARG A 349 -22.39 27.05 31.89
C ARG A 349 -22.92 26.11 32.96
N ASP A 350 -22.77 24.80 32.74
CA ASP A 350 -23.25 23.80 33.69
C ASP A 350 -22.55 23.93 35.06
N LEU A 351 -21.26 24.31 35.08
CA LEU A 351 -20.51 24.57 36.30
C LEU A 351 -20.98 25.83 37.06
N LEU A 352 -21.43 26.86 36.34
CA LEU A 352 -21.96 28.10 36.93
C LEU A 352 -23.42 27.99 37.37
N ASP A 353 -24.19 27.09 36.76
CA ASP A 353 -25.60 26.84 37.08
C ASP A 353 -25.78 25.70 38.12
N ASP A 354 -24.68 25.13 38.61
CA ASP A 354 -24.68 23.98 39.53
C ASP A 354 -25.17 24.34 40.94
N ASP A 355 -25.49 23.32 41.74
CA ASP A 355 -25.99 23.45 43.11
C ASP A 355 -25.06 24.35 43.96
N PRO A 356 -25.59 25.32 44.75
CA PRO A 356 -24.80 26.15 45.66
C PRO A 356 -23.89 25.37 46.62
N GLU A 357 -24.22 24.12 46.93
CA GLU A 357 -23.45 23.24 47.81
C GLU A 357 -22.24 22.59 47.14
N THR A 358 -22.09 22.76 45.81
CA THR A 358 -20.96 22.20 45.08
C THR A 358 -19.62 22.81 45.55
N PRO A 359 -18.54 22.02 45.52
CA PRO A 359 -17.21 22.52 45.88
C PRO A 359 -16.80 23.74 45.05
N PHE A 360 -17.13 23.79 43.76
CA PHE A 360 -16.84 24.95 42.90
C PHE A 360 -17.51 26.23 43.41
N MET A 361 -18.80 26.17 43.76
CA MET A 361 -19.55 27.33 44.28
C MET A 361 -19.03 27.81 45.64
N LYS A 362 -18.53 26.90 46.48
CA LYS A 362 -17.92 27.22 47.78
C LYS A 362 -16.53 27.87 47.65
N CYS A 363 -15.80 27.54 46.59
CA CYS A 363 -14.41 27.96 46.38
C CYS A 363 -14.27 29.19 45.49
N SER A 364 -15.37 29.70 44.94
CA SER A 364 -15.40 30.86 44.04
C SER A 364 -16.13 32.04 44.67
N GLN A 365 -15.62 33.25 44.43
CA GLN A 365 -16.29 34.47 44.88
C GLN A 365 -17.44 34.84 43.94
N SER A 366 -18.45 35.56 44.45
CA SER A 366 -19.58 36.02 43.63
C SER A 366 -19.13 36.93 42.48
N SER A 367 -18.12 37.79 42.71
CA SER A 367 -17.55 38.67 41.69
C SER A 367 -16.83 37.89 40.59
N GLU A 368 -16.07 36.85 40.94
CA GLU A 368 -15.37 35.98 39.99
C GLU A 368 -16.36 35.22 39.09
N ARG A 369 -17.40 34.65 39.69
CA ARG A 369 -18.48 33.96 38.96
C ARG A 369 -19.23 34.90 38.03
N GLN A 370 -19.48 36.13 38.45
CA GLN A 370 -20.17 37.11 37.61
C GLN A 370 -19.31 37.56 36.42
N MET A 371 -18.00 37.76 36.62
CA MET A 371 -17.09 38.04 35.50
C MET A 371 -17.04 36.88 34.50
N LEU A 372 -16.91 35.63 34.98
CA LEU A 372 -16.90 34.45 34.12
C LEU A 372 -18.24 34.28 33.38
N SER A 373 -19.37 34.49 34.05
CA SER A 373 -20.72 34.38 33.47
C SER A 373 -20.95 35.42 32.36
N ASN A 374 -20.49 36.66 32.55
CA ASN A 374 -20.58 37.71 31.54
C ASN A 374 -19.75 37.34 30.30
N GLU A 375 -18.47 36.98 30.48
CA GLU A 375 -17.58 36.58 29.38
C GLU A 375 -18.09 35.34 28.64
N LEU A 376 -18.65 34.37 29.38
CA LEU A 376 -19.27 33.18 28.81
C LEU A 376 -20.45 33.55 27.91
N SER A 377 -21.33 34.45 28.37
CA SER A 377 -22.49 34.90 27.60
C SER A 377 -22.08 35.65 26.33
N GLU A 378 -21.07 36.53 26.43
CA GLU A 378 -20.51 37.24 25.29
C GLU A 378 -19.86 36.28 24.27
N THR A 379 -19.13 35.27 24.76
CA THR A 379 -18.48 34.28 23.89
C THR A 379 -19.49 33.37 23.20
N ILE A 380 -20.59 32.98 23.87
CA ILE A 380 -21.68 32.21 23.25
C ILE A 380 -22.36 33.03 22.14
N ALA A 381 -22.67 34.31 22.40
CA ALA A 381 -23.26 35.19 21.40
C ALA A 381 -22.31 35.36 20.19
N TRP A 382 -21.02 35.59 20.45
CA TRP A 382 -20.02 35.68 19.41
C TRP A 382 -19.89 34.39 18.60
N LEU A 383 -19.90 33.22 19.25
CA LEU A 383 -19.79 31.93 18.55
C LEU A 383 -20.99 31.70 17.61
N HIS A 384 -22.19 32.10 18.03
CA HIS A 384 -23.38 31.99 17.20
C HIS A 384 -23.32 32.90 15.95
N ASP A 385 -22.79 34.12 16.11
CA ASP A 385 -22.81 35.11 15.03
C ASP A 385 -21.59 35.01 14.09
N GLU A 386 -20.41 34.70 14.63
CA GLU A 386 -19.14 34.71 13.88
C GLU A 386 -18.42 33.35 13.84
N GLY A 387 -18.82 32.38 14.66
CA GLY A 387 -18.10 31.11 14.86
C GLY A 387 -17.92 30.27 13.60
N ASP A 388 -18.88 30.31 12.69
CA ASP A 388 -18.82 29.60 11.40
C ASP A 388 -17.65 30.09 10.51
N THR A 389 -17.33 31.38 10.61
CA THR A 389 -16.30 32.03 9.78
C THR A 389 -14.99 32.31 10.52
N ALA A 390 -14.98 32.16 11.84
CA ALA A 390 -13.82 32.42 12.68
C ALA A 390 -12.65 31.50 12.32
N ASP A 391 -11.44 32.06 12.34
CA ASP A 391 -10.22 31.29 12.16
C ASP A 391 -9.85 30.49 13.42
N THR A 392 -8.92 29.55 13.27
CA THR A 392 -8.47 28.68 14.36
C THR A 392 -7.91 29.48 15.54
N VAL A 393 -7.20 30.59 15.29
CA VAL A 393 -6.55 31.39 16.33
C VAL A 393 -7.60 32.12 17.16
N GLN A 394 -8.58 32.74 16.52
CA GLN A 394 -9.69 33.44 17.18
C GLN A 394 -10.46 32.51 18.11
N LEU A 395 -10.75 31.28 17.68
CA LEU A 395 -11.43 30.26 18.51
C LEU A 395 -10.61 29.91 19.76
N TRP A 396 -9.30 29.74 19.61
CA TRP A 396 -8.40 29.47 20.75
C TRP A 396 -8.25 30.68 21.68
N GLU A 397 -8.21 31.89 21.15
CA GLU A 397 -8.14 33.13 21.95
C GLU A 397 -9.39 33.29 22.82
N LYS A 398 -10.58 33.12 22.25
CA LYS A 398 -11.85 33.14 23.00
C LYS A 398 -11.86 32.13 24.14
N ARG A 399 -11.39 30.91 23.87
CA ARG A 399 -11.24 29.88 24.90
C ARG A 399 -10.24 30.29 25.98
N SER A 400 -9.09 30.86 25.60
CA SER A 400 -8.02 31.23 26.52
C SER A 400 -8.44 32.29 27.54
N VAL A 401 -9.26 33.26 27.11
CA VAL A 401 -9.82 34.30 27.99
C VAL A 401 -10.66 33.65 29.09
N LEU A 402 -11.60 32.78 28.72
CA LEU A 402 -12.44 32.05 29.68
C LEU A 402 -11.61 31.17 30.62
N GLU A 403 -10.62 30.45 30.09
CA GLU A 403 -9.73 29.62 30.90
C GLU A 403 -8.95 30.45 31.92
N THR A 404 -8.55 31.67 31.58
CA THR A 404 -7.81 32.56 32.50
C THR A 404 -8.67 32.96 33.69
N LEU A 405 -9.98 33.15 33.48
CA LEU A 405 -10.95 33.45 34.53
C LEU A 405 -11.30 32.19 35.35
N GLU A 406 -11.44 31.02 34.72
CA GLU A 406 -11.83 29.76 35.36
C GLU A 406 -10.70 29.14 36.20
N LYS A 407 -9.47 29.12 35.68
CA LYS A 407 -8.33 28.36 36.25
C LYS A 407 -8.09 28.60 37.75
N PRO A 408 -8.10 29.84 38.27
CA PRO A 408 -7.90 30.07 39.71
C PRO A 408 -8.98 29.45 40.60
N MET A 409 -10.23 29.42 40.14
CA MET A 409 -11.35 28.81 40.87
C MET A 409 -11.24 27.29 40.84
N VAL A 410 -10.96 26.72 39.66
CA VAL A 410 -10.76 25.27 39.51
C VAL A 410 -9.54 24.77 40.27
N HIS A 411 -8.47 25.56 40.36
CA HIS A 411 -7.30 25.21 41.15
C HIS A 411 -7.64 25.06 42.64
N ARG A 412 -8.35 26.05 43.22
CA ARG A 412 -8.82 25.99 44.61
C ARG A 412 -9.75 24.80 44.85
N TYR A 413 -10.67 24.56 43.91
CA TYR A 413 -11.57 23.42 43.94
C TYR A 413 -10.80 22.08 43.99
N LYS A 414 -9.84 21.86 43.07
CA LYS A 414 -9.03 20.65 43.01
C LYS A 414 -8.13 20.46 44.23
N GLU A 415 -7.60 21.56 44.78
CA GLU A 415 -6.84 21.53 46.02
C GLU A 415 -7.71 21.03 47.18
N ILE A 416 -8.92 21.56 47.34
CA ILE A 416 -9.85 21.14 48.40
C ILE A 416 -10.30 19.69 48.23
N GLU A 417 -10.56 19.25 47.00
CA GLU A 417 -10.95 17.87 46.72
C GLU A 417 -9.81 16.87 47.01
N SER A 418 -8.56 17.25 46.71
CA SER A 418 -7.38 16.41 46.96
C SER A 418 -6.86 16.46 48.40
N PHE A 419 -7.20 17.51 49.15
CA PHE A 419 -6.67 17.77 50.50
C PHE A 419 -6.93 16.63 51.51
N PRO A 420 -8.15 16.02 51.62
CA PRO A 420 -8.38 14.94 52.58
C PRO A 420 -7.48 13.73 52.34
N GLN A 421 -7.24 13.38 51.08
CA GLN A 421 -6.36 12.28 50.71
C GLN A 421 -4.90 12.62 50.97
N ALA A 422 -4.46 13.84 50.62
CA ALA A 422 -3.12 14.32 50.91
C ALA A 422 -2.84 14.36 52.43
N LEU A 423 -3.81 14.79 53.24
CA LEU A 423 -3.72 14.82 54.70
C LEU A 423 -3.62 13.40 55.28
N ASN A 424 -4.47 12.47 54.83
CA ASN A 424 -4.41 11.08 55.26
C ASN A 424 -3.06 10.43 54.91
N ASN A 425 -2.56 10.67 53.70
CA ASN A 425 -1.23 10.22 53.30
C ASN A 425 -0.16 10.81 54.21
N SER A 426 -0.14 12.12 54.43
CA SER A 426 0.79 12.79 55.35
C SER A 426 0.76 12.18 56.75
N GLN A 427 -0.43 11.90 57.30
CA GLN A 427 -0.59 11.27 58.60
C GLN A 427 -0.03 9.84 58.63
N LYS A 428 -0.27 9.03 57.58
CA LYS A 428 0.32 7.70 57.43
C LYS A 428 1.84 7.76 57.40
N TRP A 429 2.42 8.68 56.61
CA TRP A 429 3.87 8.90 56.56
C TRP A 429 4.42 9.28 57.93
N ASN A 430 3.79 10.24 58.64
CA ASN A 430 4.21 10.66 59.97
C ASN A 430 4.18 9.49 60.96
N TRP A 431 3.13 8.67 60.93
CA TRP A 431 3.00 7.48 61.77
C TRP A 431 4.08 6.45 61.46
N SER A 432 4.32 6.13 60.18
CA SER A 432 5.37 5.20 59.76
C SER A 432 6.77 5.69 60.17
N THR A 433 7.06 6.98 60.04
CA THR A 433 8.33 7.58 60.49
C THR A 433 8.48 7.48 62.00
N ARG A 434 7.42 7.76 62.78
CA ARG A 434 7.45 7.60 64.24
C ARG A 434 7.70 6.15 64.64
N LEU A 435 7.01 5.21 64.01
CA LEU A 435 7.20 3.78 64.26
C LEU A 435 8.64 3.35 63.99
N PHE A 436 9.20 3.75 62.84
CA PHE A 436 10.60 3.50 62.49
C PHE A 436 11.57 4.09 63.53
N LEU A 437 11.38 5.35 63.94
CA LEU A 437 12.25 6.00 64.94
C LEU A 437 12.18 5.30 66.30
N THR A 438 11.00 4.85 66.72
CA THR A 438 10.84 4.09 67.96
C THR A 438 11.57 2.75 67.87
N GLN A 439 11.37 1.99 66.80
CA GLN A 439 12.06 0.71 66.58
C GLN A 439 13.58 0.89 66.48
N ALA A 440 14.06 1.92 65.78
CA ALA A 440 15.48 2.22 65.69
C ALA A 440 16.08 2.57 67.06
N ARG A 441 15.36 3.32 67.90
CA ARG A 441 15.79 3.61 69.28
C ARG A 441 15.80 2.38 70.16
N GLU A 442 14.76 1.54 70.09
CA GLU A 442 14.69 0.26 70.79
C GLU A 442 15.87 -0.65 70.39
N ASN A 443 16.18 -0.72 69.10
CA ASN A 443 17.33 -1.47 68.59
C ASN A 443 18.67 -0.89 69.07
N ILE A 444 18.85 0.44 69.12
CA ILE A 444 20.07 1.06 69.68
C ILE A 444 20.21 0.74 71.18
N THR A 445 19.12 0.76 71.95
CA THR A 445 19.16 0.34 73.36
C THR A 445 19.41 -1.17 73.50
N ALA A 446 18.89 -1.98 72.58
CA ALA A 446 19.18 -3.41 72.55
C ALA A 446 20.64 -3.69 72.20
N ASP A 447 21.24 -2.99 71.25
CA ASP A 447 22.68 -3.11 70.91
C ASP A 447 23.59 -2.60 72.04
N ALA A 448 23.19 -1.55 72.75
CA ALA A 448 23.90 -1.05 73.93
C ALA A 448 23.82 -2.02 75.15
N ILE A 449 22.71 -2.76 75.29
CA ILE A 449 22.51 -3.77 76.35
C ILE A 449 23.11 -5.12 75.96
N ALA A 450 23.02 -5.51 74.69
CA ALA A 450 23.57 -6.75 74.15
C ALA A 450 25.09 -6.71 74.04
N GLY A 451 25.70 -5.51 74.18
CA GLY A 451 27.14 -5.31 74.12
C GLY A 451 27.65 -5.82 72.79
N VAL A 452 27.57 -5.00 71.74
CA VAL A 452 28.12 -5.38 70.44
C VAL A 452 29.53 -5.96 70.64
N PRO A 453 29.76 -7.23 70.28
CA PRO A 453 31.09 -7.81 70.35
C PRO A 453 31.98 -7.05 69.35
N SER A 454 33.20 -6.77 69.81
CA SER A 454 34.30 -6.22 69.00
C SER A 454 34.45 -6.88 67.64
#